data_AF-A0A426ZCM0-F1
#
_entry.id   AF-A0A426ZCM0-F1
#
_cell.length_a   1.000
_cell.length_b   1.000
_cell.length_c   1.000
_cell.angle_alpha   90.00
_cell.angle_beta   90.00
_cell.angle_gamma   90.00
#
_symmetry.space_group_name_H-M   'P 1'
#
loop_
_entity.id
_entity.type
_entity.pdbx_description
1 polymer ?
#
loop_
_entity_poly.entity_id
_entity_poly.type
_entity_poly.pdbx_seq_one_letter_code
_entity_poly.pdbx_strand_id
1 'polypeptide(L)'
;MNKIYGFEGEVRSKLGETFVDLFAEVFCCLPLAHVINDKIFVVHGGLFSVDGVKLSDIRAIDRLCEPPEEGLMCELLWSDPQPQRGRGPSKRGVGLSFGEDVTKRFLQENNLDLVVRSHEVKDEGYEIEHSGKLITVFSAPNYCDQVITILNLQVLISVLFFAYYCYQIDSLSRKF
;
A
#
# COMPACT_ATOMS: atom_id res chain seq x y z
N MET A 1 13.27 -3.51 -6.38
CA MET A 1 12.90 -2.20 -6.98
C MET A 1 14.04 -1.18 -6.96
N ASN A 2 14.62 -0.89 -5.79
CA ASN A 2 15.58 0.21 -5.61
C ASN A 2 16.83 0.19 -6.50
N LYS A 3 17.31 -1.00 -6.87
CA LYS A 3 18.48 -1.18 -7.76
C LYS A 3 18.22 -0.71 -9.20
N ILE A 4 16.99 -0.90 -9.67
CA ILE A 4 16.61 -0.73 -11.08
C ILE A 4 16.01 0.67 -11.30
N TYR A 5 15.23 1.17 -10.34
CA TYR A 5 14.45 2.40 -10.48
C TYR A 5 15.11 3.64 -9.86
N GLY A 6 16.44 3.64 -9.72
CA GLY A 6 17.22 4.85 -9.46
C GLY A 6 17.53 5.16 -8.00
N PHE A 7 16.76 4.67 -7.02
CA PHE A 7 17.01 4.97 -5.59
C PHE A 7 18.42 4.58 -5.14
N GLU A 8 18.87 3.35 -5.44
CA GLU A 8 20.22 2.91 -5.07
C GLU A 8 21.31 3.78 -5.72
N GLY A 9 21.14 4.11 -7.00
CA GLY A 9 22.09 4.96 -7.72
C GLY A 9 22.18 6.36 -7.12
N GLU A 10 21.04 6.95 -6.74
CA GLU A 10 20.98 8.26 -6.12
C GLU A 10 21.62 8.27 -4.72
N VAL A 11 21.28 7.29 -3.86
CA VAL A 11 21.87 7.16 -2.52
C VAL A 11 23.37 6.95 -2.62
N ARG A 12 23.82 6.03 -3.47
CA ARG A 12 25.26 5.78 -3.68
C ARG A 12 25.98 7.05 -4.14
N SER A 13 25.36 7.83 -5.04
CA SER A 13 25.94 9.08 -5.54
C SER A 13 25.98 10.22 -4.52
N LYS A 14 24.97 10.34 -3.64
CA LYS A 14 24.81 11.50 -2.74
C LYS A 14 25.31 11.25 -1.32
N LEU A 15 25.20 10.02 -0.83
CA LEU A 15 25.43 9.65 0.58
C LEU A 15 26.49 8.55 0.73
N GLY A 16 26.77 7.80 -0.34
CA GLY A 16 27.75 6.71 -0.35
C GLY A 16 27.13 5.33 -0.16
N GLU A 17 27.96 4.30 -0.31
CA GLU A 17 27.52 2.91 -0.37
C GLU A 17 26.91 2.39 0.94
N THR A 18 27.50 2.74 2.09
CA THR A 18 26.99 2.32 3.42
C THR A 18 25.52 2.70 3.66
N PHE A 19 25.06 3.82 3.08
CA PHE A 19 23.67 4.25 3.24
C PHE A 19 22.70 3.41 2.42
N VAL A 20 23.13 2.74 1.35
CA VAL A 20 22.27 1.85 0.56
C VAL A 20 21.75 0.71 1.44
N ASP A 21 22.67 0.06 2.15
CA ASP A 21 22.33 -1.06 3.03
C ASP A 21 21.48 -0.59 4.23
N LEU A 22 21.83 0.57 4.81
CA LEU A 22 21.06 1.15 5.92
C LEU A 22 19.62 1.47 5.50
N PHE A 23 19.39 2.04 4.31
CA PHE A 23 18.04 2.27 3.83
C PHE A 23 17.28 0.97 3.55
N ALA A 24 17.96 -0.07 3.03
CA ALA A 24 17.34 -1.37 2.83
C ALA A 24 16.85 -1.98 4.15
N GLU A 25 17.67 -1.92 5.20
CA GLU A 25 17.28 -2.37 6.55
C GLU A 25 16.10 -1.56 7.12
N VAL A 26 16.11 -0.24 6.94
CA VAL A 26 15.01 0.64 7.39
C VAL A 26 13.72 0.35 6.63
N PHE A 27 13.78 0.08 5.32
CA PHE A 27 12.60 -0.25 4.53
C PHE A 27 11.94 -1.56 4.99
N CYS A 28 12.73 -2.56 5.39
CA CYS A 28 12.20 -3.80 5.97
C CYS A 28 11.48 -3.57 7.32
N CYS A 29 11.73 -2.45 8.00
CA CYS A 29 11.04 -2.12 9.26
C CYS A 29 9.66 -1.46 9.04
N LEU A 30 9.36 -0.96 7.84
CA LEU A 30 8.14 -0.20 7.58
C LEU A 30 6.87 -1.04 7.80
N PRO A 31 5.82 -0.48 8.42
CA PRO A 31 4.54 -1.17 8.55
C PRO A 31 3.90 -1.43 7.18
N LEU A 32 3.27 -2.60 7.03
CA LEU A 32 2.66 -3.02 5.75
C LEU A 32 1.26 -2.44 5.51
N ALA A 33 0.53 -2.15 6.58
CA ALA A 33 -0.83 -1.61 6.53
C ALA A 33 -1.16 -0.86 7.83
N HIS A 34 -2.20 -0.03 7.78
CA HIS A 34 -2.74 0.68 8.94
C HIS A 34 -4.27 0.55 8.99
N VAL A 35 -4.83 0.69 10.18
CA VAL A 35 -6.29 0.79 10.38
C VAL A 35 -6.61 2.08 11.11
N ILE A 36 -7.52 2.85 10.55
CA ILE A 36 -7.96 4.15 11.09
C ILE A 36 -9.32 3.99 11.74
N ASN A 37 -9.44 4.39 13.01
CA ASN A 37 -10.68 4.36 13.78
C ASN A 37 -11.40 3.01 13.71
N ASP A 38 -10.66 1.91 13.60
CA ASP A 38 -11.18 0.55 13.40
C ASP A 38 -12.10 0.37 12.18
N LYS A 39 -12.07 1.31 11.21
CA LYS A 39 -13.01 1.37 10.07
C LYS A 39 -12.36 1.47 8.70
N ILE A 40 -11.21 2.11 8.58
CA ILE A 40 -10.55 2.31 7.27
C ILE A 40 -9.25 1.53 7.25
N PHE A 41 -9.14 0.55 6.35
CA PHE A 41 -7.91 -0.20 6.13
C PHE A 41 -7.09 0.47 5.04
N VAL A 42 -5.85 0.83 5.36
CA VAL A 42 -4.93 1.54 4.46
C VAL A 42 -3.77 0.63 4.11
N VAL A 43 -3.51 0.45 2.83
CA VAL A 43 -2.48 -0.45 2.30
C VAL A 43 -1.86 0.13 1.03
N HIS A 44 -0.62 -0.20 0.67
CA HIS A 44 -0.05 0.31 -0.58
C HIS A 44 -0.65 -0.37 -1.81
N GLY A 45 -0.51 -1.70 -1.85
CA GLY A 45 -1.03 -2.62 -2.87
C GLY A 45 -2.52 -2.84 -2.69
N GLY A 46 -2.93 -4.04 -2.29
CA GLY A 46 -4.36 -4.34 -2.19
C GLY A 46 -4.67 -5.54 -1.32
N LEU A 47 -5.66 -6.32 -1.76
CA LEU A 47 -6.18 -7.46 -1.01
C LEU A 47 -5.62 -8.79 -1.55
N PHE A 48 -6.11 -9.87 -0.96
CA PHE A 48 -5.44 -11.17 -0.93
C PHE A 48 -6.00 -12.18 -1.93
N SER A 49 -5.17 -13.16 -2.31
CA SER A 49 -5.55 -14.31 -3.16
C SER A 49 -6.50 -15.28 -2.48
N VAL A 50 -6.52 -15.30 -1.14
CA VAL A 50 -7.36 -16.17 -0.33
C VAL A 50 -8.40 -15.37 0.44
N ASP A 51 -9.51 -16.03 0.77
CA ASP A 51 -10.56 -15.49 1.64
C ASP A 51 -10.26 -15.80 3.11
N GLY A 52 -10.90 -15.09 4.03
CA GLY A 52 -10.74 -15.33 5.47
C GLY A 52 -9.60 -14.57 6.15
N VAL A 53 -8.78 -13.83 5.40
CA VAL A 53 -7.66 -13.06 5.97
C VAL A 53 -8.17 -12.03 6.96
N LYS A 54 -7.66 -12.08 8.20
CA LYS A 54 -8.00 -11.18 9.29
C LYS A 54 -6.91 -10.15 9.53
N LEU A 55 -7.29 -9.04 10.17
CA LEU A 55 -6.32 -8.04 10.64
C LEU A 55 -5.24 -8.63 11.58
N SER A 56 -5.56 -9.70 12.32
CA SER A 56 -4.59 -10.43 13.14
C SER A 56 -3.52 -11.12 12.31
N ASP A 57 -3.89 -11.65 11.14
CA ASP A 57 -2.94 -12.37 10.26
C ASP A 57 -1.93 -11.38 9.68
N ILE A 58 -2.40 -10.19 9.29
CA ILE A 58 -1.56 -9.09 8.79
C ILE A 58 -0.60 -8.61 9.89
N ARG A 59 -1.08 -8.48 11.13
CA ARG A 59 -0.25 -8.06 12.28
C ARG A 59 0.84 -9.08 12.61
N ALA A 60 0.58 -10.37 12.35
CA ALA A 60 1.50 -11.47 12.64
C ALA A 60 2.55 -11.70 11.55
N ILE A 61 2.51 -10.98 10.42
CA ILE A 61 3.51 -11.10 9.36
C ILE A 61 4.89 -10.69 9.90
N ASP A 62 5.86 -11.59 9.80
CA ASP A 62 7.27 -11.24 9.96
C ASP A 62 7.73 -10.45 8.74
N ARG A 63 7.75 -9.13 8.90
CA ARG A 63 8.03 -8.17 7.82
C ARG A 63 9.50 -7.75 7.75
N LEU A 64 10.36 -8.21 8.68
CA LEU A 64 11.77 -7.80 8.76
C LEU A 64 12.62 -8.52 7.69
N CYS A 65 12.15 -8.50 6.46
CA CYS A 65 12.73 -9.14 5.31
C CYS A 65 12.35 -8.39 4.03
N GLU A 66 13.06 -8.69 2.93
CA GLU A 66 12.61 -8.28 1.60
C GLU A 66 11.27 -8.98 1.27
N PRO A 67 10.33 -8.32 0.58
CA PRO A 67 9.07 -8.93 0.22
C PRO A 67 9.27 -10.25 -0.54
N PRO A 68 8.63 -11.35 -0.12
CA PRO A 68 8.68 -12.62 -0.84
C PRO A 68 7.98 -12.52 -2.20
N GLU A 69 8.20 -13.51 -3.07
CA GLU A 69 7.53 -13.58 -4.38
C GLU A 69 6.01 -13.84 -4.26
N GLU A 70 5.59 -14.50 -3.18
CA GLU A 70 4.20 -14.89 -2.93
C GLU A 70 3.79 -14.69 -1.45
N GLY A 71 2.48 -14.77 -1.19
CA GLY A 71 1.91 -14.66 0.16
C GLY A 71 1.45 -13.25 0.54
N LEU A 72 0.94 -13.11 1.77
CA LEU A 72 0.22 -11.92 2.22
C LEU A 72 1.05 -10.62 2.10
N MET A 73 2.34 -10.67 2.45
CA MET A 73 3.22 -9.50 2.35
C MET A 73 3.38 -9.02 0.91
N CYS A 74 3.53 -9.94 -0.04
CA CYS A 74 3.61 -9.61 -1.46
C CYS A 74 2.30 -8.98 -1.95
N GLU A 75 1.16 -9.59 -1.62
CA GLU A 75 -0.16 -9.13 -2.08
C GLU A 75 -0.55 -7.77 -1.50
N LEU A 76 -0.18 -7.48 -0.24
CA LEU A 76 -0.32 -6.16 0.38
C LEU A 76 0.45 -5.08 -0.37
N LEU A 77 1.52 -5.42 -1.09
CA LEU A 77 2.36 -4.45 -1.79
C LEU A 77 2.04 -4.36 -3.29
N TRP A 78 1.53 -5.44 -3.89
CA TRP A 78 1.50 -5.60 -5.36
C TRP A 78 0.12 -5.86 -5.98
N SER A 79 -0.90 -6.20 -5.19
CA SER A 79 -2.23 -6.47 -5.75
C SER A 79 -2.93 -5.20 -6.22
N ASP A 80 -3.76 -5.33 -7.26
CA ASP A 80 -4.58 -4.25 -7.84
C ASP A 80 -6.07 -4.61 -7.87
N PRO A 81 -6.99 -3.64 -7.73
CA PRO A 81 -8.41 -3.87 -7.95
C PRO A 81 -8.70 -4.18 -9.44
N GLN A 82 -9.81 -4.88 -9.70
CA GLN A 82 -10.33 -5.07 -11.05
C GLN A 82 -11.86 -4.86 -11.09
N PRO A 83 -12.41 -4.39 -12.23
CA PRO A 83 -13.86 -4.21 -12.38
C PRO A 83 -14.65 -5.53 -12.29
N GLN A 84 -14.06 -6.64 -12.74
CA GLN A 84 -14.71 -7.94 -12.76
C GLN A 84 -14.70 -8.58 -11.38
N ARG A 85 -15.78 -9.30 -11.05
CA ARG A 85 -15.85 -10.08 -9.80
C ARG A 85 -14.81 -11.22 -9.78
N GLY A 86 -14.44 -11.65 -8.59
CA GLY A 86 -13.50 -12.74 -8.34
C GLY A 86 -12.05 -12.25 -8.31
N ARG A 87 -11.13 -13.13 -8.70
CA ARG A 87 -9.69 -12.88 -8.73
C ARG A 87 -9.15 -13.20 -10.11
N GLY A 88 -8.13 -12.46 -10.53
CA GLY A 88 -7.48 -12.61 -11.82
C GLY A 88 -5.96 -12.48 -11.71
N PRO A 89 -5.23 -12.82 -12.78
CA PRO A 89 -3.80 -12.60 -12.82
C PRO A 89 -3.48 -11.10 -12.71
N SER A 90 -2.37 -10.78 -12.03
CA SER A 90 -1.86 -9.41 -11.99
C SER A 90 -1.29 -9.01 -13.36
N LYS A 91 -1.60 -7.78 -13.79
CA LYS A 91 -0.99 -7.18 -15.00
C LYS A 91 0.51 -6.93 -14.83
N ARG A 92 1.01 -6.97 -13.59
CA ARG A 92 2.41 -6.73 -13.22
C ARG A 92 3.25 -8.00 -13.20
N GLY A 93 2.63 -9.16 -13.32
CA GLY A 93 3.28 -10.46 -13.16
C GLY A 93 3.58 -10.86 -11.70
N VAL A 94 3.21 -10.01 -10.73
CA VAL A 94 3.35 -10.24 -9.28
C VAL A 94 2.11 -9.73 -8.54
N GLY A 95 1.71 -10.42 -7.48
CA GLY A 95 0.42 -10.19 -6.80
C GLY A 95 -0.77 -10.71 -7.61
N LEU A 96 -1.95 -10.12 -7.39
CA LEU A 96 -3.17 -10.48 -8.12
C LEU A 96 -4.06 -9.28 -8.44
N SER A 97 -5.03 -9.52 -9.32
CA SER A 97 -6.16 -8.62 -9.53
C SER A 97 -7.36 -9.10 -8.69
N PHE A 98 -8.05 -8.23 -7.95
CA PHE A 98 -9.19 -8.62 -7.10
C PHE A 98 -10.44 -7.75 -7.33
N GLY A 99 -11.60 -8.40 -7.39
CA GLY A 99 -12.88 -7.75 -7.66
C GLY A 99 -13.57 -7.16 -6.44
N GLU A 100 -14.68 -6.49 -6.71
CA GLU A 100 -15.53 -5.86 -5.70
C GLU A 100 -16.01 -6.84 -4.61
N ASP A 101 -16.31 -8.08 -4.97
CA ASP A 101 -16.78 -9.11 -4.04
C ASP A 101 -15.71 -9.50 -3.01
N VAL A 102 -14.44 -9.53 -3.41
CA VAL A 102 -13.31 -9.74 -2.50
C VAL A 102 -13.20 -8.58 -1.50
N THR A 103 -13.34 -7.35 -1.99
CA THR A 103 -13.31 -6.14 -1.14
C THR A 103 -14.45 -6.13 -0.13
N LYS A 104 -15.69 -6.35 -0.60
CA LYS A 104 -16.87 -6.40 0.27
C LYS A 104 -16.73 -7.48 1.35
N ARG A 105 -16.26 -8.67 0.99
CA ARG A 105 -16.06 -9.78 1.93
C ARG A 105 -15.01 -9.44 2.99
N PHE A 106 -13.84 -8.97 2.58
CA PHE A 106 -12.77 -8.59 3.51
C PHE A 106 -13.23 -7.53 4.52
N LEU A 107 -13.93 -6.49 4.04
CA LEU A 107 -14.47 -5.43 4.89
C LEU A 107 -15.49 -5.96 5.90
N GLN A 108 -16.46 -6.74 5.44
CA GLN A 108 -17.49 -7.35 6.31
C GLN A 108 -16.87 -8.24 7.39
N GLU A 109 -15.94 -9.09 6.99
CA GLU A 109 -15.29 -10.07 7.85
C GLU A 109 -14.38 -9.46 8.92
N ASN A 110 -13.92 -8.23 8.70
CA ASN A 110 -13.05 -7.49 9.61
C ASN A 110 -13.74 -6.26 10.24
N ASN A 111 -15.06 -6.10 10.05
CA ASN A 111 -15.87 -4.98 10.55
C ASN A 111 -15.37 -3.58 10.10
N LEU A 112 -14.83 -3.51 8.89
CA LEU A 112 -14.32 -2.30 8.25
C LEU A 112 -15.34 -1.72 7.26
N ASP A 113 -15.19 -0.45 6.94
CA ASP A 113 -16.10 0.28 6.05
C ASP A 113 -15.48 0.60 4.68
N LEU A 114 -14.16 0.75 4.62
CA LEU A 114 -13.43 1.27 3.46
C LEU A 114 -11.99 0.72 3.37
N VAL A 115 -11.54 0.43 2.15
CA VAL A 115 -10.12 0.24 1.80
C VAL A 115 -9.59 1.51 1.13
N VAL A 116 -8.46 2.03 1.58
CA VAL A 116 -7.71 3.10 0.90
C VAL A 116 -6.37 2.53 0.45
N ARG A 117 -6.03 2.74 -0.82
CA ARG A 117 -4.81 2.22 -1.43
C ARG A 117 -4.10 3.22 -2.34
N SER A 118 -2.95 2.83 -2.89
CA SER A 118 -2.19 3.63 -3.87
C SER A 118 -1.77 2.79 -5.09
N HIS A 119 -0.46 2.67 -5.37
CA HIS A 119 0.19 1.81 -6.39
C HIS A 119 -0.16 2.04 -7.88
N GLU A 120 -1.36 2.52 -8.20
CA GLU A 120 -1.81 2.82 -9.56
C GLU A 120 -1.90 4.34 -9.76
N VAL A 121 -1.37 4.78 -10.90
CA VAL A 121 -1.53 6.16 -11.36
C VAL A 121 -2.99 6.37 -11.76
N LYS A 122 -3.60 7.45 -11.28
CA LYS A 122 -4.97 7.85 -11.64
C LYS A 122 -4.93 9.28 -12.17
N ASP A 123 -5.70 9.55 -13.22
CA ASP A 123 -5.68 10.83 -13.93
C ASP A 123 -5.97 12.02 -12.99
N GLU A 124 -7.02 11.90 -12.17
CA GLU A 124 -7.41 12.90 -11.18
C GLU A 124 -6.64 12.78 -9.84
N GLY A 125 -5.60 11.95 -9.79
CA GLY A 125 -4.87 11.63 -8.56
C GLY A 125 -5.64 10.74 -7.57
N TYR A 126 -6.89 10.37 -7.88
CA TYR A 126 -7.64 9.36 -7.13
C TYR A 126 -8.69 8.68 -8.00
N GLU A 127 -9.19 7.53 -7.55
CA GLU A 127 -10.34 6.86 -8.14
C GLU A 127 -11.16 6.16 -7.05
N ILE A 128 -12.49 6.22 -7.17
CA ILE A 128 -13.41 5.52 -6.27
C ILE A 128 -13.92 4.28 -7.01
N GLU A 129 -13.58 3.11 -6.47
CA GLU A 129 -13.84 1.81 -7.08
C GLU A 129 -14.73 0.97 -6.15
N HIS A 130 -15.19 -0.19 -6.64
CA HIS A 130 -15.91 -1.19 -5.83
C HIS A 130 -17.12 -0.63 -5.06
N SER A 131 -17.95 0.17 -5.75
CA SER A 131 -19.12 0.87 -5.18
C SER A 131 -18.80 1.72 -3.94
N GLY A 132 -17.67 2.44 -3.98
CA GLY A 132 -17.27 3.33 -2.88
C GLY A 132 -16.65 2.60 -1.69
N LYS A 133 -16.28 1.33 -1.85
CA LYS A 133 -15.62 0.52 -0.82
C LYS A 133 -14.10 0.45 -0.98
N LEU A 134 -13.58 0.93 -2.10
CA LEU A 134 -12.15 1.07 -2.33
C LEU A 134 -11.85 2.44 -2.94
N ILE A 135 -10.84 3.11 -2.41
CA ILE A 135 -10.34 4.37 -2.98
C ILE A 135 -8.86 4.19 -3.28
N THR A 136 -8.48 4.46 -4.53
CA THR A 136 -7.08 4.55 -4.94
C THR A 136 -6.65 6.01 -4.90
N VAL A 137 -5.52 6.31 -4.25
CA VAL A 137 -4.93 7.65 -4.12
C VAL A 137 -3.52 7.62 -4.69
N PHE A 138 -3.22 8.57 -5.57
CA PHE A 138 -1.92 8.76 -6.18
C PHE A 138 -1.38 10.17 -5.98
N SER A 139 -0.12 10.25 -5.55
CA SER A 139 0.43 11.43 -4.87
C SER A 139 1.56 12.11 -5.64
N ALA A 140 1.97 11.56 -6.79
CA ALA A 140 3.01 12.12 -7.64
C ALA A 140 2.38 12.81 -8.86
N PRO A 141 2.21 14.14 -8.85
CA PRO A 141 1.74 14.88 -10.01
C PRO A 141 2.76 14.80 -11.14
N ASN A 142 2.31 14.84 -12.40
CA ASN A 142 3.19 14.76 -13.57
C ASN A 142 4.12 13.55 -13.50
N TYR A 143 3.57 12.37 -13.22
CA TYR A 143 4.37 11.18 -12.94
C TYR A 143 5.36 10.89 -14.09
N CYS A 144 6.64 10.80 -13.73
CA CYS A 144 7.77 10.65 -14.64
C CYS A 144 7.82 11.69 -15.78
N ASP A 145 7.29 12.90 -15.57
CA ASP A 145 7.16 13.99 -16.56
C ASP A 145 6.41 13.57 -17.85
N GLN A 146 5.64 12.48 -17.77
CA GLN A 146 4.96 11.86 -18.92
C GLN A 146 3.44 11.77 -18.76
N VAL A 147 2.95 11.67 -17.52
CA VAL A 147 1.51 11.56 -17.24
C VAL A 147 1.04 12.76 -16.45
N ILE A 148 0.23 13.63 -17.08
CA ILE A 148 -0.36 14.79 -16.41
C ILE A 148 -1.37 14.28 -15.38
N THR A 149 -0.99 14.31 -14.11
CA THR A 149 -1.85 14.01 -12.97
C THR A 149 -1.96 15.24 -12.07
N ILE A 150 -3.14 15.52 -11.53
CA ILE A 150 -3.35 16.66 -10.65
C ILE A 150 -2.95 16.27 -9.22
N LEU A 151 -2.10 17.08 -8.58
CA LEU A 151 -1.85 16.92 -7.15
C LEU A 151 -3.06 17.42 -6.37
N ASN A 152 -3.89 16.50 -5.89
CA ASN A 152 -4.90 16.86 -4.91
C ASN A 152 -4.25 17.00 -3.53
N LEU A 153 -3.69 18.18 -3.26
CA LEU A 153 -3.02 18.53 -2.01
C LEU A 153 -3.90 18.24 -0.79
N GLN A 154 -5.24 18.30 -0.91
CA GLN A 154 -6.14 17.94 0.19
C GLN A 154 -5.99 16.46 0.58
N VAL A 155 -5.87 15.56 -0.39
CA VAL A 155 -5.77 14.10 -0.18
C VAL A 155 -4.33 13.72 0.22
N LEU A 156 -3.32 14.34 -0.40
CA LEU A 156 -1.92 14.16 -0.02
C LEU A 156 -1.65 14.63 1.41
N ILE A 157 -2.14 15.83 1.76
CA ILE A 157 -2.06 16.35 3.12
C ILE A 157 -2.84 15.42 4.02
N SER A 158 -4.05 14.99 3.68
CA SER A 158 -4.79 14.01 4.49
C SER A 158 -3.94 12.77 4.76
N VAL A 159 -3.38 12.10 3.75
CA VAL A 159 -2.60 10.85 3.89
C VAL A 159 -1.25 11.04 4.57
N LEU A 160 -0.50 12.11 4.27
CA LEU A 160 0.81 12.39 4.90
C LEU A 160 0.67 12.92 6.33
N PHE A 161 -0.31 13.80 6.60
CA PHE A 161 -0.65 14.18 7.97
C PHE A 161 -1.16 12.94 8.72
N PHE A 162 -1.89 12.03 8.08
CA PHE A 162 -2.34 10.78 8.70
C PHE A 162 -1.18 9.84 9.02
N ALA A 163 -0.24 9.62 8.10
CA ALA A 163 0.95 8.81 8.33
C ALA A 163 1.85 9.41 9.43
N TYR A 164 1.98 10.74 9.46
CA TYR A 164 2.68 11.47 10.51
C TYR A 164 1.96 11.35 11.88
N TYR A 165 0.63 11.44 11.90
CA TYR A 165 -0.17 11.26 13.12
C TYR A 165 -0.14 9.80 13.61
N CYS A 166 -0.20 8.82 12.71
CA CYS A 166 -0.02 7.40 13.03
C CYS A 166 1.37 7.14 13.63
N TYR A 167 2.43 7.73 13.05
CA TYR A 167 3.77 7.66 13.61
C TYR A 167 3.84 8.28 15.02
N GLN A 168 3.18 9.41 15.24
CA GLN A 168 3.08 10.02 16.57
C GLN A 168 2.28 9.16 17.56
N ILE A 169 1.20 8.51 17.13
CA ILE A 169 0.37 7.62 17.97
C ILE A 169 1.12 6.32 18.30
N ASP A 170 1.80 5.67 17.35
CA ASP A 170 2.61 4.46 17.59
C ASP A 170 3.80 4.75 18.53
N SER A 171 4.38 5.96 18.45
CA SER A 171 5.43 6.39 19.40
C SER A 171 4.89 6.56 20.84
N LEU A 172 3.59 6.82 20.98
CA LEU A 172 2.88 6.94 22.27
C LEU A 172 2.23 5.62 22.73
N SER A 173 2.06 4.64 21.84
CA SER A 173 1.45 3.34 22.14
C SER A 173 2.46 2.20 22.29
N ARG A 174 3.71 2.47 22.73
CA ARG A 174 4.54 1.45 23.39
C ARG A 174 3.84 0.97 24.66
N LYS A 175 2.85 0.11 24.48
CA LYS A 175 2.36 -0.88 25.42
C LYS A 175 2.28 -2.19 24.65
N PHE A 176 3.42 -2.86 24.70
CA PHE A 176 3.70 -4.26 24.36
C PHE A 176 3.63 -4.65 22.88
#